data_AF-A0A1T4WDY9-F1
#
_entry.id   AF-A0A1T4WDY9-F1
#
_cell.length_a   1.000
_cell.length_b   1.000
_cell.length_c   1.000
_cell.angle_alpha   90.00
_cell.angle_beta   90.00
_cell.angle_gamma   90.00
#
_symmetry.space_group_name_H-M   'P 1'
#
loop_
_entity.id
_entity.type
_entity.pdbx_description
1 polymer ?
#
loop_
_entity_poly.entity_id
_entity_poly.type
_entity_poly.pdbx_seq_one_letter_code
_entity_poly.pdbx_strand_id
1 'polypeptide(L)' 'MFKKIKYFTVSLFCVSVIFYGFIKISNELPDFIKDRSNIKITYNKNPFDLKFDIGNYIIYINKEVFYNIKNKITN' A
#
# COMPACT_ATOMS: atom_id res chain seq x y z
N MET A 1 -3.19 -10.16 29.05
CA MET A 1 -3.76 -10.18 27.69
C MET A 1 -3.82 -8.79 27.05
N PHE A 2 -4.45 -7.78 27.69
CA PHE A 2 -4.54 -6.40 27.19
C PHE A 2 -3.20 -5.69 26.92
N LYS A 3 -2.16 -5.88 27.76
CA LYS A 3 -0.82 -5.30 27.52
C LYS A 3 -0.22 -5.77 26.18
N LYS A 4 -0.31 -7.07 25.85
CA LYS A 4 0.19 -7.61 24.57
C LYS A 4 -0.55 -7.00 23.38
N ILE A 5 -1.88 -6.83 23.49
CA ILE A 5 -2.69 -6.17 22.46
C ILE A 5 -2.23 -4.72 22.26
N LYS A 6 -2.00 -3.97 23.34
CA LYS A 6 -1.50 -2.58 23.26
C LYS A 6 -0.15 -2.49 22.53
N TYR A 7 0.81 -3.35 22.87
CA TYR A 7 2.11 -3.36 22.19
C TYR A 7 1.99 -3.76 20.72
N PHE A 8 1.12 -4.73 20.41
CA PHE A 8 0.84 -5.14 19.04
C PHE A 8 0.24 -3.99 18.22
N THR A 9 -0.74 -3.26 18.76
CA THR A 9 -1.35 -2.11 18.08
C THR A 9 -0.34 -1.00 17.83
N VAL A 10 0.51 -0.68 18.81
CA VAL A 10 1.57 0.32 18.65
C VAL A 10 2.58 -0.12 17.58
N SER A 11 2.98 -1.38 17.60
CA SER A 11 3.89 -1.94 16.59
C SER A 11 3.28 -1.87 15.18
N LEU A 12 2.00 -2.24 15.03
CA LEU A 12 1.28 -2.15 13.76
C LEU A 12 1.20 -0.71 13.26
N PHE A 13 0.92 0.24 14.15
CA PHE A 13 0.91 1.67 13.82
C PHE A 13 2.28 2.14 13.34
N CYS A 14 3.38 1.82 14.05
CA CYS A 14 4.72 2.18 13.62
C CYS A 14 5.08 1.61 12.24
N VAL A 15 4.76 0.32 11.99
CA VAL A 15 4.98 -0.31 10.68
C VAL A 15 4.18 0.41 9.59
N SER A 16 2.92 0.78 9.86
CA SER A 16 2.09 1.51 8.89
C SER A 16 2.67 2.88 8.51
N VAL A 17 3.27 3.61 9.48
CA VAL A 17 3.92 4.91 9.24
C VAL A 17 5.15 4.75 8.36
N ILE A 18 6.00 3.75 8.65
CA ILE A 18 7.18 3.43 7.84
C ILE A 18 6.76 3.07 6.42
N PHE A 19 5.75 2.21 6.28
CA PHE A 19 5.24 1.77 4.99
C PHE A 19 4.66 2.92 4.16
N TYR A 20 3.90 3.82 4.80
CA TYR A 20 3.40 5.02 4.13
C TYR A 20 4.53 5.94 3.66
N GLY A 21 5.56 6.15 4.48
CA GLY A 21 6.74 6.93 4.10
C GLY A 21 7.45 6.32 2.88
N PHE A 22 7.65 5.00 2.89
CA PHE A 22 8.25 4.27 1.79
C PHE A 22 7.46 4.40 0.49
N ILE A 23 6.12 4.24 0.55
CA ILE A 23 5.24 4.43 -0.62
C ILE A 23 5.38 5.86 -1.17
N LYS A 24 5.33 6.87 -0.30
CA LYS A 24 5.37 8.28 -0.72
C LYS A 24 6.68 8.60 -1.45
N ILE A 25 7.82 8.24 -0.85
CA ILE A 25 9.14 8.46 -1.45
C ILE A 25 9.26 7.70 -2.78
N SER A 26 8.82 6.43 -2.80
CA SER A 26 8.88 5.61 -4.01
C SER A 26 8.02 6.16 -5.15
N ASN A 27 6.88 6.76 -4.82
CA ASN A 27 6.00 7.41 -5.78
C ASN A 27 6.57 8.73 -6.31
N GLU A 28 7.34 9.46 -5.50
CA GLU A 28 7.99 10.72 -5.88
C GLU A 28 9.30 10.50 -6.68
N LEU A 29 9.79 9.26 -6.77
CA LEU A 29 10.94 8.94 -7.62
C LEU A 29 10.66 9.33 -9.08
N PRO A 30 11.64 9.92 -9.79
CA PRO A 30 11.53 10.17 -11.22
C PRO A 30 11.31 8.89 -12.04
N ASP A 31 10.58 9.01 -13.14
CA ASP A 31 10.23 7.87 -14.00
C ASP A 31 11.46 7.16 -14.56
N PHE A 32 12.55 7.88 -14.84
CA PHE A 32 13.80 7.27 -15.30
C PHE A 32 14.42 6.28 -14.30
N ILE A 33 14.16 6.44 -12.99
CA ILE A 33 14.62 5.53 -11.94
C ILE A 33 13.65 4.35 -11.84
N LYS A 34 12.34 4.66 -11.83
CA LYS A 34 11.28 3.64 -11.77
C LYS A 34 11.39 2.68 -12.96
N ASP A 35 11.66 3.18 -14.15
CA ASP A 35 11.72 2.38 -15.37
C ASP A 35 12.90 1.42 -15.45
N ARG A 36 13.96 1.70 -14.70
CA ARG A 36 15.13 0.80 -14.56
C ARG A 36 15.02 -0.13 -13.35
N SER A 37 13.97 0.03 -12.54
CA SER A 37 13.74 -0.76 -11.33
C SER A 37 12.77 -1.90 -11.63
N ASN A 38 13.06 -3.09 -11.07
CA ASN A 38 12.11 -4.20 -11.03
C ASN A 38 10.93 -3.94 -10.08
N ILE A 39 11.00 -2.88 -9.27
CA ILE A 39 9.97 -2.49 -8.31
C ILE A 39 9.53 -1.06 -8.64
N LYS A 40 8.27 -0.89 -9.04
CA LYS A 40 7.64 0.42 -9.24
C LYS A 40 6.43 0.54 -8.33
N ILE A 41 6.37 1.65 -7.61
CA ILE A 41 5.26 1.94 -6.70
C ILE A 41 4.63 3.24 -7.17
N THR A 42 3.33 3.18 -7.45
CA THR A 42 2.55 4.34 -7.84
C THR A 42 1.41 4.52 -6.86
N TYR A 43 1.24 5.75 -6.40
CA TYR A 43 0.26 6.12 -5.39
C TYR A 43 -0.44 7.41 -5.79
N ASN A 44 -1.77 7.34 -5.89
CA ASN A 44 -2.64 8.50 -6.00
C ASN A 44 -3.59 8.55 -4.78
N LYS A 45 -3.78 9.74 -4.23
CA LYS A 45 -4.70 9.99 -3.11
C LYS A 45 -6.14 10.15 -3.56
N ASN A 46 -6.37 10.74 -4.73
CA ASN A 46 -7.69 11.06 -5.21
C ASN A 46 -7.80 10.90 -6.74
N PRO A 47 -8.42 9.82 -7.25
CA PRO A 47 -8.94 8.69 -6.48
C PRO A 47 -7.84 7.90 -5.77
N PHE A 48 -8.17 7.21 -4.66
CA PHE A 48 -7.22 6.32 -3.99
C PHE A 48 -6.86 5.16 -4.93
N ASP A 49 -5.60 5.13 -5.34
CA ASP A 49 -5.05 4.10 -6.20
C ASP A 49 -3.60 3.82 -5.80
N LEU A 50 -3.32 2.59 -5.42
CA LEU A 50 -1.99 2.13 -5.04
C LEU A 50 -1.63 0.92 -5.88
N LYS A 51 -0.59 1.06 -6.67
CA LYS A 51 -0.08 0.03 -7.58
C LYS A 51 1.34 -0.36 -7.17
N PHE A 52 1.54 -1.66 -6.96
CA PHE A 52 2.88 -2.26 -6.83
C PHE A 52 3.15 -3.10 -8.07
N ASP A 53 4.16 -2.69 -8.83
CA ASP A 53 4.70 -3.43 -9.95
C ASP A 53 6.02 -4.08 -9.49
N ILE A 54 6.06 -5.41 -9.46
CA ILE A 54 7.18 -6.20 -8.92
C ILE A 54 7.61 -7.20 -10.00
N GLY A 55 8.04 -6.67 -11.15
CA GLY A 55 8.53 -7.42 -12.31
C GLY A 55 7.45 -8.27 -12.97
N ASN A 56 7.17 -9.44 -12.40
CA ASN A 56 6.20 -10.40 -12.93
C ASN A 56 4.80 -10.25 -12.31
N TYR A 57 4.67 -9.45 -11.25
CA TYR A 57 3.42 -9.30 -10.52
C TYR A 57 3.02 -7.84 -10.44
N ILE A 58 1.74 -7.58 -10.69
CA ILE A 58 1.16 -6.27 -10.48
C ILE A 58 0.03 -6.41 -9.46
N ILE A 59 0.15 -5.70 -8.35
CA ILE A 59 -0.83 -5.68 -7.27
C ILE A 59 -1.52 -4.32 -7.29
N TYR A 60 -2.84 -4.33 -7.40
CA TYR A 60 -3.69 -3.14 -7.37
C TYR A 60 -4.47 -3.09 -6.06
N ILE A 61 -4.36 -1.97 -5.36
CA ILE A 61 -5.16 -1.63 -4.19
C ILE A 61 -5.86 -0.32 -4.52
N ASN A 62 -7.05 -0.44 -5.10
CA ASN A 62 -7.87 0.71 -5.49
C ASN A 62 -9.24 0.65 -4.80
N LYS A 63 -10.01 1.72 -4.96
CA LYS A 63 -11.36 1.82 -4.38
C LYS A 63 -12.29 0.69 -4.82
N GLU A 64 -12.16 0.20 -6.05
CA GLU A 64 -12.99 -0.88 -6.61
C GLU A 64 -12.74 -2.22 -5.91
N VAL A 65 -11.47 -2.56 -5.63
CA VAL A 65 -11.11 -3.75 -4.85
C VAL A 65 -11.76 -3.70 -3.46
N PHE A 66 -11.76 -2.54 -2.79
CA PHE A 66 -12.45 -2.36 -1.51
C PHE A 66 -13.96 -2.54 -1.64
N TYR A 67 -14.60 -1.98 -2.68
CA TYR A 67 -16.03 -2.17 -2.92
C TYR A 67 -16.38 -3.64 -3.16
N ASN A 68 -15.59 -4.35 -3.96
CA ASN A 68 -15.83 -5.76 -4.27
C ASN A 68 -15.68 -6.65 -3.03
N ILE A 69 -14.66 -6.42 -2.20
CA ILE A 69 -14.48 -7.12 -0.92
C ILE A 69 -15.67 -6.84 0.01
N LYS A 70 -16.06 -5.57 0.14
CA LYS A 70 -17.22 -5.19 0.96
C LYS A 70 -18.48 -5.93 0.50
N ASN A 71 -18.77 -5.91 -0.79
CA ASN A 71 -19.96 -6.57 -1.34
C ASN A 71 -19.93 -8.09 -1.12
N LYS A 72 -18.75 -8.72 -1.19
CA LYS A 72 -18.58 -10.16 -0.97
C LYS A 72 -18.66 -10.59 0.51
N ILE A 73 -18.36 -9.69 1.44
CA ILE A 73 -18.52 -9.94 2.89
C ILE A 73 -19.96 -9.66 3.34
N THR A 74 -20.67 -8.76 2.64
CA THR A 74 -22.03 -8.32 3.03
C THR A 74 -23.13 -9.20 2.41
N ASN A 75 -22.83 -9.94 1.34
CA ASN A 75 -23.67 -11.01 0.77
C ASN A 75 -23.23 -12.38 1.29
#